data_AF-A0A942HPG7-F1
#
_entry.id   AF-A0A942HPG7-F1
#
_cell.length_a   1.000
_cell.length_b   1.000
_cell.length_c   1.000
_cell.angle_alpha   90.00
_cell.angle_beta   90.00
_cell.angle_gamma   90.00
#
_symmetry.space_group_name_H-M   'P 1'
#
loop_
_entity.id
_entity.type
_entity.pdbx_description
1 polymer ?
#
loop_
_entity_poly.entity_id
_entity_poly.type
_entity_poly.pdbx_seq_one_letter_code
_entity_poly.pdbx_strand_id
1 'polypeptide(L)'
;VRDGEFHRRWLTRARSFGALPATADDSPLGRLAASHERVVEALLAMPETLLHGEFYASNVLVAEGEGGPRVAAVDWELAGPGPGALDLAALVCGWPAEDREAMRVAYGRGRGAELAAADLDFARLQVAIQWLGWASPEWRPPPGQRRDWAAEALRIAAELEL
;
A
#
# COMPACT_ATOMS: atom_id res chain seq x y z
N VAL A 1 7.91 -2.21 -14.57
CA VAL A 1 8.10 -3.12 -13.42
C VAL A 1 8.04 -2.27 -12.16
N ARG A 2 7.38 -2.72 -11.09
CA ARG A 2 7.44 -2.04 -9.79
C ARG A 2 8.70 -2.50 -9.06
N ASP A 3 9.82 -1.97 -9.51
CA ASP A 3 11.15 -2.24 -8.98
C ASP A 3 11.54 -1.26 -7.85
N GLY A 4 12.77 -1.37 -7.35
CA GLY A 4 13.24 -0.51 -6.27
C GLY A 4 13.27 0.97 -6.63
N GLU A 5 13.59 1.33 -7.89
CA GLU A 5 13.58 2.73 -8.33
C GLU A 5 12.14 3.27 -8.32
N PHE A 6 11.19 2.47 -8.81
CA PHE A 6 9.78 2.80 -8.77
C PHE A 6 9.29 3.09 -7.35
N HIS A 7 9.73 2.32 -6.34
CA HIS A 7 9.31 2.54 -4.95
C HIS A 7 9.99 3.76 -4.30
N ARG A 8 11.30 3.95 -4.52
CA ARG A 8 12.08 5.08 -3.97
C ARG A 8 11.65 6.44 -4.51
N ARG A 9 11.13 6.49 -5.75
CA ARG A 9 10.63 7.75 -6.33
C ARG A 9 9.53 8.39 -5.48
N TRP A 10 8.72 7.58 -4.79
CA TRP A 10 7.60 8.06 -3.98
C TRP A 10 8.07 8.79 -2.72
N LEU A 11 9.11 8.28 -2.06
CA LEU A 11 9.75 9.00 -0.94
C LEU A 11 10.30 10.35 -1.41
N THR A 12 10.99 10.35 -2.55
CA THR A 12 11.55 11.59 -3.14
C THR A 12 10.45 12.61 -3.42
N ARG A 13 9.32 12.17 -3.99
CA ARG A 13 8.17 13.04 -4.24
C ARG A 13 7.52 13.54 -2.95
N ALA A 14 7.30 12.66 -1.98
CA ALA A 14 6.75 13.03 -0.67
C ALA A 14 7.61 14.10 0.03
N ARG A 15 8.94 14.01 -0.08
CA ARG A 15 9.86 15.06 0.38
C ARG A 15 9.69 16.37 -0.39
N SER A 16 9.63 16.30 -1.73
CA SER A 16 9.47 17.49 -2.56
C SER A 16 8.16 18.23 -2.32
N PHE A 17 7.12 17.52 -1.89
CA PHE A 17 5.82 18.07 -1.53
C PHE A 17 5.72 18.52 -0.07
N GLY A 18 6.79 18.37 0.72
CA GLY A 18 6.82 18.73 2.13
C GLY A 18 6.01 17.79 3.05
N ALA A 19 5.56 16.65 2.53
CA ALA A 19 4.85 15.64 3.30
C ALA A 19 5.78 14.82 4.20
N LEU A 20 7.07 14.75 3.84
CA LEU A 20 8.14 14.15 4.64
C LEU A 20 9.35 15.09 4.72
N PRO A 21 10.18 15.01 5.79
CA PRO A 21 11.40 15.81 5.92
C PRO A 21 12.37 15.61 4.74
N ALA A 22 12.89 16.72 4.22
CA ALA A 22 13.83 16.71 3.09
C ALA A 22 15.13 15.96 3.41
N THR A 23 15.56 16.03 4.67
CA THR A 23 16.71 15.30 5.22
C THR A 23 16.26 14.44 6.40
N ALA A 24 17.01 13.38 6.71
CA ALA A 24 16.77 12.62 7.93
C ALA A 24 16.97 13.54 9.16
N ASP A 25 16.06 13.42 10.12
CA ASP A 25 16.10 14.09 11.41
C ASP A 25 15.49 13.17 12.48
N ASP A 26 15.54 13.60 13.74
CA ASP A 26 15.03 12.82 14.88
C ASP A 26 13.50 12.89 15.05
N SER A 27 12.77 13.50 14.11
CA SER A 27 11.32 13.47 14.12
C SER A 27 10.81 12.06 13.76
N PRO A 28 9.58 11.69 14.16
CA PRO A 28 8.98 10.42 13.74
C PRO A 28 8.95 10.24 12.21
N LEU A 29 8.69 11.31 11.45
CA LEU A 29 8.69 11.26 9.99
C LEU A 29 10.10 11.17 9.41
N GLY A 30 11.11 11.76 10.08
CA GLY A 30 12.52 11.64 9.73
C GLY A 30 13.02 10.20 9.86
N ARG A 31 12.70 9.54 10.98
CA ARG A 31 13.00 8.11 11.19
C ARG A 31 12.28 7.21 10.18
N LEU A 32 10.99 7.43 9.95
CA LEU A 32 10.25 6.72 8.90
C LEU A 32 10.94 6.85 7.53
N ALA A 33 11.31 8.07 7.15
CA ALA A 33 11.99 8.32 5.88
C ALA A 33 13.37 7.67 5.80
N ALA A 34 14.09 7.56 6.92
CA ALA A 34 15.36 6.83 7.01
C ALA A 34 15.18 5.31 6.91
N SER A 35 14.07 4.77 7.43
CA SER A 35 13.72 3.36 7.40
C SER A 35 13.10 2.91 6.06
N HIS A 36 12.84 3.82 5.11
CA HIS A 36 12.17 3.50 3.84
C HIS A 36 12.91 2.45 3.00
N GLU A 37 14.24 2.44 3.02
CA GLU A 37 15.01 1.45 2.26
C GLU A 37 14.70 0.01 2.70
N ARG A 38 14.51 -0.22 4.00
CA ARG A 38 14.10 -1.54 4.55
C ARG A 38 12.73 -1.97 4.02
N VAL A 39 11.83 -1.01 3.81
CA VAL A 39 10.50 -1.27 3.21
C VAL A 39 10.66 -1.70 1.76
N VAL A 40 11.51 -1.02 0.99
CA VAL A 40 11.79 -1.35 -0.41
C VAL A 40 12.44 -2.73 -0.53
N GLU A 41 13.43 -3.02 0.31
CA GLU A 41 14.10 -4.34 0.35
C GLU A 41 13.11 -5.46 0.66
N ALA A 42 12.24 -5.27 1.67
CA ALA A 42 11.21 -6.24 2.00
C ALA A 42 10.26 -6.52 0.83
N LEU A 43 9.82 -5.47 0.12
CA LEU A 43 8.96 -5.61 -1.06
C LEU A 43 9.63 -6.35 -2.21
N LEU A 44 10.91 -6.06 -2.46
CA LEU A 44 11.68 -6.72 -3.54
C LEU A 44 12.00 -8.19 -3.22
N ALA A 45 11.96 -8.58 -1.94
CA ALA A 45 12.11 -9.97 -1.53
C ALA A 45 10.81 -10.79 -1.69
N MET A 46 9.66 -10.14 -1.88
CA MET A 46 8.38 -10.83 -2.09
C MET A 46 8.27 -11.38 -3.52
N PRO A 47 7.47 -12.45 -3.73
CA PRO A 47 7.24 -12.98 -5.07
C PRO A 47 6.63 -11.94 -6.04
N GLU A 48 7.18 -11.86 -7.24
CA GLU A 48 6.61 -11.05 -8.32
C GLU A 48 5.31 -11.70 -8.86
N THR A 49 4.28 -10.88 -9.02
CA THR A 49 2.96 -11.25 -9.54
C THR A 49 2.49 -10.23 -10.57
N LEU A 50 1.39 -10.51 -11.26
CA LEU A 50 0.67 -9.49 -12.02
C LEU A 50 -0.18 -8.65 -11.07
N LEU A 51 0.18 -7.38 -10.90
CA LEU A 51 -0.60 -6.40 -10.18
C LEU A 51 -1.69 -5.81 -11.09
N HIS A 52 -2.82 -5.50 -10.48
CA HIS A 52 -3.82 -4.57 -10.99
C HIS A 52 -3.29 -3.13 -10.95
N GLY A 53 -2.61 -2.75 -9.86
CA GLY A 53 -1.93 -1.47 -9.72
C GLY A 53 -2.74 -0.33 -9.10
N GLU A 54 -4.07 -0.45 -9.12
CA GLU A 54 -5.07 0.37 -8.43
C GLU A 54 -6.19 -0.48 -7.82
N PHE A 55 -5.82 -1.53 -7.09
CA PHE A 55 -6.78 -2.49 -6.54
C PHE A 55 -7.52 -2.01 -5.28
N TYR A 56 -8.15 -0.84 -5.36
CA TYR A 56 -9.01 -0.32 -4.29
C TYR A 56 -10.40 -0.96 -4.33
N ALA A 57 -11.13 -0.97 -3.21
CA ALA A 57 -12.49 -1.52 -3.13
C ALA A 57 -13.47 -0.90 -4.15
N SER A 58 -13.26 0.35 -4.58
CA SER A 58 -14.05 1.00 -5.63
C SER A 58 -13.90 0.36 -7.02
N ASN A 59 -12.80 -0.36 -7.25
CA ASN A 59 -12.49 -1.06 -8.51
C ASN A 59 -12.87 -2.55 -8.45
N VAL A 60 -13.65 -2.95 -7.42
CA VAL A 60 -14.15 -4.31 -7.26
C VAL A 60 -15.68 -4.30 -7.35
N LEU A 61 -16.21 -4.90 -8.41
CA LEU A 61 -17.64 -5.10 -8.59
C LEU A 61 -18.07 -6.39 -7.91
N VAL A 62 -19.14 -6.31 -7.12
CA VAL A 62 -19.78 -7.47 -6.49
C VAL A 62 -21.22 -7.53 -6.99
N ALA A 63 -21.61 -8.69 -7.53
CA ALA A 63 -22.96 -8.95 -7.98
C ALA A 63 -23.46 -10.28 -7.41
N GLU A 64 -24.76 -10.39 -7.20
CA GLU A 64 -25.37 -11.69 -6.93
C GLU A 64 -25.29 -12.57 -8.18
N GLY A 65 -25.06 -13.86 -7.99
CA GLY A 65 -25.02 -14.86 -9.05
C GLY A 65 -25.60 -16.19 -8.60
N GLU A 66 -25.94 -17.05 -9.55
CA GLU A 66 -26.32 -18.42 -9.26
C GLU A 66 -25.13 -19.14 -8.59
N GLY A 67 -25.31 -19.58 -7.34
CA GLY A 67 -24.27 -20.25 -6.56
C GLY A 67 -23.42 -19.35 -5.66
N GLY A 68 -23.69 -18.04 -5.59
CA GLY A 68 -23.04 -17.11 -4.66
C GLY A 68 -22.61 -15.79 -5.29
N PRO A 69 -21.94 -14.91 -4.52
CA PRO A 69 -21.48 -13.62 -5.02
C PRO A 69 -20.43 -13.80 -6.12
N ARG A 70 -20.57 -13.03 -7.20
CA ARG A 70 -19.58 -12.88 -8.26
C ARG A 70 -18.77 -11.62 -8.01
N VAL A 71 -17.45 -11.75 -8.03
CA VAL A 71 -16.50 -10.66 -7.80
C VAL A 71 -15.69 -10.43 -9.07
N ALA A 72 -15.59 -9.18 -9.52
CA ALA A 72 -14.81 -8.80 -10.69
C ALA A 72 -14.00 -7.52 -10.44
N ALA A 73 -12.70 -7.57 -10.73
CA ALA A 73 -11.83 -6.39 -10.76
C ALA A 73 -11.97 -5.66 -12.10
N VAL A 74 -12.09 -4.34 -12.05
CA VAL A 74 -12.18 -3.46 -13.22
C VAL A 74 -11.09 -2.41 -13.18
N ASP A 75 -10.81 -1.77 -14.33
CA ASP A 75 -9.83 -0.68 -14.46
C ASP A 75 -8.35 -1.14 -14.41
N TRP A 76 -7.98 -1.99 -15.37
CA TRP A 76 -6.65 -2.63 -15.45
C TRP A 76 -5.56 -1.77 -16.12
N GLU A 77 -5.75 -0.46 -16.28
CA GLU A 77 -4.83 0.38 -17.06
C GLU A 77 -3.44 0.52 -16.45
N LEU A 78 -3.32 0.38 -15.12
CA LEU A 78 -2.05 0.45 -14.38
C LEU A 78 -1.47 -0.92 -14.02
N ALA A 79 -1.97 -1.98 -14.67
CA ALA A 79 -1.54 -3.33 -14.43
C ALA A 79 -0.07 -3.54 -14.83
N GLY A 80 0.63 -4.37 -14.06
CA GLY A 80 2.04 -4.65 -14.34
C GLY A 80 2.70 -5.53 -13.28
N PRO A 81 3.95 -5.96 -13.51
CA PRO A 81 4.64 -6.85 -12.60
C PRO A 81 5.06 -6.14 -11.29
N GLY A 82 4.88 -6.84 -10.17
CA GLY A 82 5.33 -6.44 -8.84
C GLY A 82 4.77 -7.32 -7.70
N PRO A 83 5.07 -6.99 -6.43
CA PRO A 83 4.69 -7.82 -5.29
C PRO A 83 3.20 -7.71 -4.99
N GLY A 84 2.48 -8.84 -5.09
CA GLY A 84 1.01 -8.92 -4.98
C GLY A 84 0.42 -8.34 -3.68
N ALA A 85 1.23 -8.26 -2.63
CA ALA A 85 0.87 -7.63 -1.37
C ALA A 85 0.52 -6.14 -1.52
N LEU A 86 1.02 -5.43 -2.56
CA LEU A 86 0.67 -4.03 -2.82
C LEU A 86 -0.80 -3.85 -3.21
N ASP A 87 -1.35 -4.75 -4.02
CA ASP A 87 -2.76 -4.71 -4.37
C ASP A 87 -3.63 -5.05 -3.17
N LEU A 88 -3.23 -6.05 -2.37
CA LEU A 88 -3.93 -6.36 -1.12
C LEU A 88 -3.90 -5.15 -0.16
N ALA A 89 -2.75 -4.48 -0.02
CA ALA A 89 -2.60 -3.27 0.79
C ALA A 89 -3.53 -2.14 0.35
N ALA A 90 -3.71 -1.95 -0.97
CA ALA A 90 -4.66 -0.99 -1.52
C ALA A 90 -6.11 -1.39 -1.22
N LEU A 91 -6.46 -2.67 -1.38
CA LEU A 91 -7.81 -3.19 -1.15
C LEU A 91 -8.25 -3.02 0.30
N VAL A 92 -7.37 -3.38 1.25
CA VAL A 92 -7.65 -3.35 2.69
C VAL A 92 -7.54 -1.95 3.30
N CYS A 93 -7.30 -0.93 2.49
CA CYS A 93 -7.13 0.44 2.95
C CYS A 93 -8.42 0.97 3.61
N GLY A 94 -8.35 1.27 4.91
CA GLY A 94 -9.49 1.76 5.71
C GLY A 94 -10.45 0.69 6.19
N TRP A 95 -10.10 -0.58 6.03
CA TRP A 95 -10.82 -1.67 6.65
C TRP A 95 -10.39 -1.84 8.12
N PRO A 96 -11.32 -2.26 9.01
CA PRO A 96 -11.02 -2.68 10.37
C PRO A 96 -9.93 -3.76 10.43
N ALA A 97 -9.16 -3.81 11.52
CA ALA A 97 -8.03 -4.72 11.65
C ALA A 97 -8.41 -6.20 11.49
N GLU A 98 -9.57 -6.58 12.03
CA GLU A 98 -10.13 -7.93 11.91
C GLU A 98 -10.41 -8.32 10.45
N ASP A 99 -10.99 -7.40 9.66
CA ASP A 99 -11.27 -7.63 8.25
C ASP A 99 -9.99 -7.70 7.42
N ARG A 100 -9.02 -6.81 7.69
CA ARG A 100 -7.71 -6.85 7.01
C ARG A 100 -7.02 -8.19 7.24
N GLU A 101 -7.06 -8.69 8.47
CA GLU A 101 -6.46 -9.96 8.84
C GLU A 101 -7.18 -11.14 8.17
N ALA A 102 -8.52 -11.13 8.16
CA ALA A 102 -9.30 -12.13 7.43
C ALA A 102 -8.97 -12.15 5.93
N MET A 103 -8.82 -10.97 5.31
CA MET A 103 -8.44 -10.83 3.90
C MET A 103 -7.00 -11.30 3.65
N ARG A 104 -6.04 -11.00 4.53
CA ARG A 104 -4.65 -11.50 4.44
C ARG A 104 -4.61 -13.02 4.45
N VAL A 105 -5.33 -13.64 5.38
CA VAL A 105 -5.41 -15.11 5.49
C VAL A 105 -6.06 -15.70 4.24
N ALA A 106 -7.16 -15.12 3.76
CA ALA A 106 -7.83 -15.57 2.53
C ALA A 106 -6.93 -15.45 1.30
N TYR A 107 -6.21 -14.33 1.16
CA TYR A 107 -5.23 -14.11 0.10
C TYR A 107 -4.11 -15.16 0.13
N GLY A 108 -3.56 -15.44 1.32
CA GLY A 108 -2.55 -16.48 1.50
C GLY A 108 -3.03 -17.88 1.09
N ARG A 109 -4.26 -18.23 1.46
CA ARG A 109 -4.89 -19.50 1.03
C ARG A 109 -5.07 -19.55 -0.49
N GLY A 110 -5.57 -18.47 -1.09
CA GLY A 110 -5.79 -18.37 -2.54
C GLY A 110 -4.52 -18.51 -3.37
N ARG A 111 -3.39 -18.00 -2.87
CA ARG A 111 -2.07 -18.15 -3.52
C ARG A 111 -1.35 -19.47 -3.19
N GLY A 112 -1.90 -20.28 -2.29
CA GLY A 112 -1.26 -21.52 -1.83
C GLY A 112 -0.04 -21.33 -0.91
N ALA A 113 0.13 -20.13 -0.32
CA ALA A 113 1.24 -19.82 0.57
C ALA A 113 0.85 -18.73 1.58
N GLU A 114 1.26 -18.83 2.84
CA GLU A 114 0.92 -17.82 3.84
C GLU A 114 1.61 -16.48 3.55
N LEU A 115 0.88 -15.36 3.53
CA LEU A 115 1.47 -14.01 3.44
C LEU A 115 1.76 -13.52 4.87
N ALA A 116 3.01 -13.24 5.26
CA ALA A 116 3.28 -12.79 6.63
C ALA A 116 2.57 -11.45 6.94
N ALA A 117 2.18 -11.22 8.20
CA ALA A 117 1.56 -9.95 8.60
C ALA A 117 2.49 -8.75 8.30
N ALA A 118 3.79 -8.90 8.60
CA ALA A 118 4.80 -7.90 8.30
C ALA A 118 4.90 -7.58 6.80
N ASP A 119 4.75 -8.55 5.91
CA ASP A 119 4.79 -8.33 4.45
C ASP A 119 3.64 -7.41 4.00
N LEU A 120 2.44 -7.64 4.53
CA LEU A 120 1.30 -6.77 4.27
C LEU A 120 1.54 -5.38 4.84
N ASP A 121 2.11 -5.26 6.04
CA ASP A 121 2.38 -3.96 6.65
C ASP A 121 3.48 -3.18 5.92
N PHE A 122 4.52 -3.83 5.40
CA PHE A 122 5.49 -3.18 4.50
C PHE A 122 4.81 -2.65 3.23
N ALA A 123 3.92 -3.45 2.62
CA ALA A 123 3.15 -3.01 1.45
C ALA A 123 2.22 -1.84 1.76
N ARG A 124 1.53 -1.87 2.91
CA ARG A 124 0.67 -0.77 3.37
C ARG A 124 1.46 0.50 3.64
N LEU A 125 2.63 0.39 4.26
CA LEU A 125 3.51 1.52 4.50
C LEU A 125 3.99 2.15 3.18
N GLN A 126 4.37 1.32 2.21
CA GLN A 126 4.73 1.79 0.87
C GLN A 126 3.56 2.49 0.15
N VAL A 127 2.33 1.97 0.27
CA VAL A 127 1.13 2.61 -0.31
C VAL A 127 0.88 3.97 0.35
N ALA A 128 1.04 4.08 1.67
CA ALA A 128 0.90 5.36 2.37
C ALA A 128 1.94 6.39 1.90
N ILE A 129 3.21 5.99 1.75
CA ILE A 129 4.28 6.84 1.22
C ILE A 129 4.00 7.23 -0.25
N GLN A 130 3.48 6.30 -1.05
CA GLN A 130 3.05 6.60 -2.41
C GLN A 130 1.98 7.69 -2.44
N TRP A 131 0.98 7.64 -1.56
CA TRP A 131 -0.04 8.68 -1.48
C TRP A 131 0.51 10.03 -1.03
N LEU A 132 1.46 10.06 -0.09
CA LEU A 132 2.16 11.29 0.31
C LEU A 132 2.96 11.90 -0.86
N GLY A 133 3.46 11.07 -1.77
CA GLY A 133 4.17 11.48 -2.98
C GLY A 133 3.30 11.58 -4.23
N TRP A 134 2.01 11.28 -4.18
CA TRP A 134 1.17 11.16 -5.38
C TRP A 134 0.84 12.52 -5.97
N ALA A 135 0.11 13.34 -5.21
CA ALA A 135 -0.41 14.63 -5.63
C ALA A 135 0.25 15.77 -4.85
N SER A 136 0.40 16.93 -5.51
CA SER A 136 0.92 18.13 -4.85
C SER A 136 -0.03 18.58 -3.72
N PRO A 137 0.45 19.36 -2.75
CA PRO A 137 -0.39 19.87 -1.66
C PRO A 137 -1.58 20.73 -2.10
N GLU A 138 -1.55 21.23 -3.34
CA GLU A 138 -2.61 22.02 -3.95
C GLU A 138 -3.82 21.16 -4.33
N TRP A 139 -3.61 19.89 -4.67
CA TRP A 139 -4.69 18.95 -4.93
C TRP A 139 -5.26 18.41 -3.62
N ARG A 140 -6.59 18.39 -3.51
CA ARG A 140 -7.27 17.83 -2.33
C ARG A 140 -8.23 16.73 -2.77
N PRO A 141 -8.19 15.55 -2.14
CA PRO A 141 -9.15 14.51 -2.45
C PRO A 141 -10.57 14.96 -2.02
N PRO A 142 -11.62 14.41 -2.68
CA PRO A 142 -13.00 14.55 -2.24
C PRO A 142 -13.15 14.22 -0.74
N PRO A 143 -14.07 14.86 -0.01
CA PRO A 143 -14.18 14.70 1.45
C PRO A 143 -14.22 13.24 1.95
N GLY A 144 -14.95 12.36 1.26
CA GLY A 144 -15.06 10.93 1.62
C GLY A 144 -13.83 10.07 1.31
N GLN A 145 -12.83 10.64 0.62
CA GLN A 145 -11.57 9.96 0.26
C GLN A 145 -10.36 10.56 0.99
N ARG A 146 -10.58 11.56 1.86
CA ARG A 146 -9.51 12.16 2.66
C ARG A 146 -9.01 11.18 3.70
N ARG A 147 -7.69 11.03 3.76
CA ARG A 147 -6.98 10.20 4.73
C ARG A 147 -5.73 10.92 5.20
N ASP A 148 -5.42 10.77 6.48
CA ASP A 148 -4.14 11.19 7.03
C ASP A 148 -3.10 10.10 6.77
N TRP A 149 -2.50 10.15 5.59
CA TRP A 149 -1.49 9.18 5.17
C TRP A 149 -0.20 9.26 5.99
N ALA A 150 0.11 10.42 6.59
CA ALA A 150 1.27 10.57 7.44
C ALA A 150 1.04 9.87 8.79
N ALA A 151 -0.13 10.07 9.39
CA ALA A 151 -0.52 9.36 10.62
C ALA A 151 -0.61 7.84 10.39
N GLU A 152 -1.19 7.40 9.26
CA GLU A 152 -1.25 5.97 8.91
C GLU A 152 0.16 5.37 8.75
N ALA A 153 1.05 6.07 8.03
CA ALA A 153 2.42 5.63 7.84
C ALA A 153 3.18 5.51 9.19
N LEU A 154 3.02 6.48 10.08
CA LEU A 154 3.63 6.46 11.42
C LEU A 154 3.09 5.32 12.28
N ARG A 155 1.78 5.05 12.22
CA ARG A 155 1.17 3.94 12.96
C ARG A 155 1.73 2.59 12.48
N ILE A 156 1.81 2.39 11.17
CA ILE A 156 2.37 1.14 10.60
C ILE A 156 3.86 1.02 10.90
N ALA A 157 4.62 2.12 10.80
CA ALA A 157 6.04 2.11 11.15
C ALA A 157 6.28 1.71 12.61
N ALA A 158 5.44 2.16 13.53
CA ALA A 158 5.50 1.74 14.94
C ALA A 158 5.19 0.23 15.10
N GLU A 159 4.22 -0.31 14.35
CA GLU A 159 3.90 -1.75 14.32
C GLU A 159 5.05 -2.61 13.78
N LEU A 160 5.86 -2.05 12.86
CA LEU A 160 7.02 -2.68 12.26
C LEU A 160 8.34 -2.40 13.00
N GLU A 161 8.31 -1.64 14.10
CA GLU A 161 9.49 -1.21 14.85
C GLU A 161 10.54 -0.48 13.98
N LEU A 162 10.07 0.45 13.13
CA LEU A 162 10.86 1.27 12.19
C LEU A 162 11.13 2.69 12.65
#